data_AF-A0A6M3XLQ7-F1
#
_entry.id   AF-A0A6M3XLQ7-F1
#
_cell.length_a   1.000
_cell.length_b   1.000
_cell.length_c   1.000
_cell.angle_alpha   90.00
_cell.angle_beta   90.00
_cell.angle_gamma   90.00
#
_symmetry.space_group_name_H-M   'P 1'
#
loop_
_entity.id
_entity.type
_entity.pdbx_description
1 polymer ?
#
loop_
_entity_poly.entity_id
_entity_poly.type
_entity_poly.pdbx_seq_one_letter_code
_entity_poly.pdbx_strand_id
1 'polypeptide(L)' 'MRIADNAFAAACYEQNSIQELLNALMDEPDAADLETWDITAQAWREEIRIALEAKLADQCVDVNK' A
#
# COMPACT_ATOMS: atom_id res chain seq x y z
N MET A 1 3.83 8.69 9.49
CA MET A 1 3.63 8.67 8.03
C MET A 1 2.26 9.26 7.74
N ARG A 2 2.08 10.07 6.68
CA ARG A 2 0.74 10.48 6.23
C ARG A 2 0.58 9.99 4.79
N ILE A 3 -0.40 9.13 4.56
CA ILE A 3 -0.84 8.76 3.21
C ILE A 3 -1.77 9.87 2.72
N ALA A 4 -1.62 10.30 1.47
CA ALA A 4 -2.53 11.29 0.89
C ALA A 4 -3.91 10.67 0.64
N ASP A 5 -4.97 11.40 0.98
CA ASP A 5 -6.35 10.96 0.73
C ASP A 5 -6.58 10.80 -0.78
N ASN A 6 -7.20 9.68 -1.19
CA ASN A 6 -7.39 9.26 -2.58
C ASN A 6 -6.10 8.88 -3.36
N ALA A 7 -4.98 8.65 -2.68
CA ALA A 7 -3.82 7.99 -3.30
C ALA A 7 -4.04 6.48 -3.37
N PHE A 8 -3.36 5.81 -4.31
CA PHE A 8 -3.39 4.35 -4.41
C PHE A 8 -2.92 3.70 -3.09
N ALA A 9 -1.89 4.26 -2.45
CA ALA A 9 -1.45 3.80 -1.13
C ALA A 9 -2.56 3.85 -0.05
N ALA A 10 -3.51 4.80 -0.13
CA ALA A 10 -4.62 4.88 0.82
C ALA A 10 -5.59 3.72 0.61
N ALA A 11 -5.93 3.42 -0.66
CA ALA A 11 -6.74 2.27 -1.00
C ALA A 11 -6.08 0.96 -0.59
N CYS A 12 -4.78 0.78 -0.87
CA CYS A 12 -4.00 -0.38 -0.43
C CYS A 12 -3.96 -0.52 1.10
N TYR A 13 -3.80 0.60 1.81
CA TYR A 13 -3.83 0.61 3.27
C TYR A 13 -5.21 0.22 3.81
N GLU A 14 -6.32 0.65 3.21
CA GLU A 14 -7.65 0.33 3.74
C GLU A 14 -8.11 -1.07 3.37
N GLN A 15 -7.76 -1.54 2.17
CA GLN A 15 -8.37 -2.74 1.56
C GLN A 15 -7.53 -4.01 1.71
N ASN A 16 -6.25 -3.91 2.05
CA ASN A 16 -5.38 -5.07 2.18
C ASN A 16 -4.86 -5.26 3.61
N SER A 17 -4.37 -6.45 3.90
CA SER A 17 -3.59 -6.78 5.10
C SER A 17 -2.09 -6.59 4.84
N ILE A 18 -1.29 -6.55 5.91
CA ILE A 18 0.18 -6.50 5.80
C ILE A 18 0.72 -7.65 4.94
N GLN A 19 0.17 -8.86 5.10
CA GLN A 19 0.61 -10.02 4.34
C GLN A 19 0.28 -9.89 2.84
N GLU A 20 -0.89 -9.37 2.50
CA GLU A 20 -1.27 -9.13 1.10
C GLU A 20 -0.37 -8.07 0.45
N LEU A 21 -0.04 -6.98 1.16
CA LEU A 21 0.90 -5.96 0.68
C LEU A 21 2.33 -6.52 0.51
N LEU A 22 2.78 -7.38 1.43
CA LEU A 22 4.07 -8.06 1.30
C LEU A 22 4.11 -8.98 0.07
N ASN A 23 3.05 -9.76 -0.14
CA ASN A 23 2.94 -10.64 -1.31
C ASN A 23 2.92 -9.82 -2.60
N ALA A 24 2.15 -8.72 -2.65
CA ALA A 24 2.08 -7.83 -3.80
C ALA A 24 3.46 -7.24 -4.18
N LEU A 25 4.34 -6.97 -3.20
CA LEU A 25 5.71 -6.53 -3.48
C LEU A 25 6.60 -7.62 -4.09
N MET A 26 6.28 -8.89 -3.88
CA MET A 26 7.00 -10.04 -4.45
C MET A 26 6.53 -10.37 -5.87
N ASP A 27 5.30 -9.98 -6.21
CA ASP A 27 4.69 -10.23 -7.51
C ASP A 27 4.91 -9.08 -8.51
N GLU A 28 4.39 -9.24 -9.73
CA GLU A 28 4.33 -8.18 -10.73
C GLU A 28 3.17 -7.21 -10.46
N PRO A 29 3.27 -5.93 -10.87
CA PRO A 29 2.20 -4.97 -10.69
C PRO A 29 0.93 -5.41 -11.42
N ASP A 30 -0.21 -5.27 -10.76
CA ASP A 30 -1.50 -5.58 -11.37
C ASP A 30 -1.79 -4.56 -12.48
N ALA A 31 -1.95 -5.04 -13.72
CA ALA A 31 -2.22 -4.20 -14.87
C ALA A 31 -3.54 -3.40 -14.72
N ALA A 32 -4.54 -3.97 -14.03
CA ALA A 32 -5.80 -3.28 -13.76
C ALA A 32 -5.61 -2.12 -12.77
N ASP A 33 -4.73 -2.28 -11.77
CA ASP A 33 -4.38 -1.19 -10.86
C ASP A 33 -3.65 -0.06 -11.59
N LEU A 34 -2.69 -0.41 -12.47
CA LEU A 34 -1.96 0.57 -13.26
C LEU A 34 -2.89 1.42 -14.13
N GLU A 35 -3.87 0.78 -14.78
CA GLU A 35 -4.86 1.46 -15.62
C GLU A 35 -5.87 2.27 -14.80
N THR A 36 -6.41 1.69 -13.73
CA THR A 36 -7.46 2.32 -12.91
C THR A 36 -6.95 3.56 -12.18
N TRP A 37 -5.72 3.50 -11.68
CA TRP A 37 -5.11 4.57 -10.89
C TRP A 37 -4.20 5.48 -11.72
N ASP A 38 -4.08 5.23 -13.03
CA ASP A 38 -3.21 5.97 -13.96
C ASP A 38 -1.77 6.12 -13.44
N ILE A 39 -1.19 5.00 -12.98
CA ILE A 39 0.13 4.95 -12.36
C ILE A 39 1.07 4.01 -13.09
N THR A 40 2.36 4.29 -12.99
CA THR A 40 3.40 3.41 -13.54
C THR A 40 3.62 2.19 -12.64
N ALA A 41 4.15 1.11 -13.21
CA ALA A 41 4.63 -0.06 -12.47
C ALA A 41 5.56 0.30 -11.30
N GLN A 42 6.42 1.32 -11.48
CA GLN A 42 7.30 1.80 -10.42
C GLN A 42 6.53 2.52 -9.32
N ALA A 43 5.59 3.39 -9.68
CA ALA A 43 4.73 4.10 -8.73
C ALA A 43 3.86 3.12 -7.94
N TRP A 44 3.29 2.10 -8.58
CA TRP A 44 2.51 1.04 -7.91
C TRP A 44 3.29 0.35 -6.79
N ARG A 45 4.55 -0.02 -7.05
CA ARG A 45 5.41 -0.64 -6.03
C ARG A 45 5.73 0.32 -4.88
N GLU A 46 5.95 1.60 -5.18
CA GLU A 46 6.25 2.61 -4.18
C GLU A 46 5.03 2.88 -3.28
N GLU A 47 3.86 3.03 -3.87
CA GLU A 47 2.60 3.23 -3.16
C GLU A 47 2.25 2.03 -2.26
N ILE A 48 2.52 0.79 -2.69
CA ILE A 48 2.35 -0.40 -1.83
C ILE A 48 3.32 -0.38 -0.65
N ARG A 49 4.58 0.04 -0.85
CA ARG A 49 5.53 0.20 0.25
C ARG A 49 5.04 1.24 1.26
N ILE A 50 4.54 2.37 0.77
CA ILE A 50 3.98 3.44 1.60
C ILE A 50 2.80 2.89 2.43
N ALA A 51 1.89 2.15 1.81
CA ALA A 51 0.75 1.52 2.50
C ALA A 51 1.20 0.51 3.56
N LEU A 52 2.19 -0.32 3.23
CA LEU A 52 2.76 -1.32 4.13
C LEU A 52 3.45 -0.69 5.34
N GLU A 53 4.29 0.32 5.11
CA GLU A 53 4.98 1.07 6.18
C GLU A 53 3.98 1.74 7.12
N ALA A 54 2.91 2.34 6.59
CA ALA A 54 1.86 2.94 7.39
C ALA A 54 1.12 1.89 8.26
N LYS A 55 0.75 0.73 7.72
CA LYS A 55 0.11 -0.35 8.51
C LYS A 55 1.02 -0.87 9.61
N LEU A 56 2.30 -1.08 9.30
CA LEU A 56 3.28 -1.54 10.28
C LEU A 56 3.46 -0.51 11.40
N ALA A 57 3.48 0.78 11.06
CA ALA A 57 3.54 1.86 12.04
C ALA A 57 2.30 1.83 12.96
N ASP A 58 1.10 1.69 12.42
CA ASP A 58 -0.12 1.65 13.23
C ASP A 58 -0.19 0.42 14.15
N GLN A 59 0.18 -0.76 13.65
CA GLN A 59 0.29 -1.95 14.51
C GLN A 59 1.30 -1.79 15.64
N CYS A 60 2.42 -1.11 15.38
CA CYS A 60 3.44 -0.88 16.41
C CYS A 60 3.00 0.17 17.45
N VAL A 61 2.10 1.09 17.08
CA VAL A 61 1.55 2.12 17.97
C VAL A 61 0.41 1.55 18.84
N ASP A 62 -0.35 0.57 18.35
CA ASP A 62 -1.47 -0.04 19.09
C ASP A 62 -1.03 -1.01 20.21
N VAL A 63 0.24 -1.42 20.27
CA VAL A 63 0.75 -2.28 21.38
C VAL A 63 0.95 -1.52 22.71
N ASN A 64 0.65 -0.22 22.74
CA ASN A 64 0.90 0.68 23.89
C ASN A 64 -0.34 1.44 24.39
N LYS A 65 -1.57 1.00 24.06
CA LYS A 65 -2.81 1.58 24.60
C LYS A 65 -3.55 0.62 25.54
#